data_AF-A0A931BUX5-F1
#
_entry.id   AF-A0A931BUX5-F1
#
_cell.length_a   1.000
_cell.length_b   1.000
_cell.length_c   1.000
_cell.angle_alpha   90.00
_cell.angle_beta   90.00
_cell.angle_gamma   90.00
#
_symmetry.space_group_name_H-M   'P 1'
#
loop_
_entity.id
_entity.type
_entity.pdbx_description
1 polymer ?
#
loop_
_entity_poly.entity_id
_entity_poly.type
_entity_poly.pdbx_seq_one_letter_code
_entity_poly.pdbx_strand_id
1 'polypeptide(L)'
;MSARSFELLIEAAYHPEQPHLFEGGPASVYEQLEKAFKASRLKGDKPTEELGYRFEMVRLGMAIAFVKAFTRLSGNEKSREALEVLQEALKAKSTREIDKIIQKKIESFDHLYHEIFVNEQREQILALFEQTLDAGTKEELDELILEGLEVLQQVDWEAAAQDEDDDELPHLDEDFLKNL
;
A
#
# COMPACT_ATOMS: atom_id res chain seq x y z
N MET A 1 16.90 8.42 -4.25
CA MET A 1 15.80 7.84 -5.06
C MET A 1 15.13 8.86 -5.95
N SER A 2 14.22 8.42 -6.83
CA SER A 2 13.54 9.28 -7.80
C SER A 2 12.02 9.22 -7.68
N ALA A 3 11.34 10.29 -8.11
CA ALA A 3 9.89 10.35 -8.22
C ALA A 3 9.30 9.20 -9.06
N ARG A 4 10.05 8.70 -10.06
CA ARG A 4 9.62 7.58 -10.89
C ARG A 4 9.54 6.27 -10.11
N SER A 5 10.42 6.04 -9.15
CA SER A 5 10.41 4.81 -8.34
C SER A 5 9.16 4.77 -7.45
N PHE A 6 8.80 5.90 -6.84
CA PHE A 6 7.57 6.02 -6.06
C PHE A 6 6.31 5.81 -6.93
N GLU A 7 6.31 6.38 -8.13
CA GLU A 7 5.23 6.17 -9.10
C GLU A 7 5.11 4.71 -9.53
N LEU A 8 6.23 4.06 -9.85
CA LEU A 8 6.27 2.63 -10.19
C LEU A 8 5.75 1.74 -9.05
N LEU A 9 6.05 2.09 -7.79
CA LEU A 9 5.56 1.33 -6.64
C LEU A 9 4.03 1.33 -6.59
N ILE A 10 3.44 2.52 -6.77
CA ILE A 10 1.97 2.68 -6.80
C ILE A 10 1.38 2.00 -8.04
N GLU A 11 1.99 2.16 -9.22
CA GLU A 11 1.57 1.46 -10.44
C GLU A 11 1.56 -0.07 -10.26
N ALA A 12 2.61 -0.63 -9.66
CA ALA A 12 2.73 -2.07 -9.42
C ALA A 12 1.66 -2.59 -8.47
N ALA A 13 1.34 -1.86 -7.41
CA ALA A 13 0.28 -2.22 -6.46
C ALA A 13 -1.13 -2.17 -7.08
N TYR A 14 -1.38 -1.26 -8.03
CA TYR A 14 -2.70 -1.05 -8.64
C TYR A 14 -2.94 -1.87 -9.90
N HIS A 15 -1.91 -2.34 -10.60
CA HIS A 15 -2.06 -3.03 -11.88
C HIS A 15 -3.10 -4.16 -11.82
N PRO A 16 -4.04 -4.25 -12.77
CA PRO A 16 -4.13 -3.49 -14.03
C PRO A 16 -4.90 -2.15 -13.93
N GLU A 17 -5.37 -1.74 -12.76
CA GLU A 17 -6.06 -0.47 -12.56
C GLU A 17 -5.11 0.72 -12.72
N GLN A 18 -5.61 1.84 -13.22
CA GLN A 18 -4.84 3.09 -13.21
C GLN A 18 -4.98 3.78 -11.85
N PRO A 19 -3.89 4.06 -11.13
CA PRO A 19 -3.97 4.68 -9.81
C PRO A 19 -4.40 6.15 -9.93
N HIS A 20 -5.47 6.51 -9.22
CA HIS A 20 -5.98 7.89 -9.13
C HIS A 20 -5.90 8.42 -7.68
N LEU A 21 -4.71 8.34 -7.07
CA LEU A 21 -4.48 8.75 -5.68
C LEU A 21 -4.29 10.27 -5.51
N PHE A 22 -3.63 10.92 -6.46
CA PHE A 22 -3.22 12.32 -6.33
C PHE A 22 -3.61 13.11 -7.59
N GLU A 23 -4.18 14.31 -7.44
CA GLU A 23 -4.60 15.17 -8.57
C GLU A 23 -3.47 15.52 -9.55
N GLY A 24 -2.21 15.48 -9.11
CA GLY A 24 -1.01 15.70 -9.94
C GLY A 24 -0.18 14.43 -10.23
N GLY A 25 -0.70 13.25 -9.86
CA GLY A 25 0.01 11.98 -9.95
C GLY A 25 1.04 11.74 -8.83
N PRO A 26 1.44 10.48 -8.59
CA PRO A 26 2.39 10.13 -7.54
C PRO A 26 3.75 10.82 -7.66
N ALA A 27 4.31 10.90 -8.87
CA ALA A 27 5.61 11.51 -9.11
C ALA A 27 5.66 12.97 -8.59
N SER A 28 4.59 13.74 -8.82
CA SER A 28 4.50 15.13 -8.35
C SER A 28 4.57 15.25 -6.83
N VAL A 29 4.00 14.30 -6.08
CA VAL A 29 4.02 14.30 -4.61
C VAL A 29 5.44 14.13 -4.10
N TYR A 30 6.19 13.18 -4.67
CA TYR A 30 7.58 12.95 -4.31
C TYR A 30 8.48 14.15 -4.68
N GLU A 31 8.27 14.76 -5.85
CA GLU A 31 8.98 16.00 -6.22
C GLU A 31 8.72 17.16 -5.25
N GLN A 32 7.50 17.28 -4.73
CA GLN A 32 7.15 18.30 -3.74
C GLN A 32 7.89 18.04 -2.42
N LEU A 33 8.03 16.78 -2.00
CA LEU A 33 8.88 16.41 -0.86
C LEU A 33 10.33 16.83 -1.09
N GLU A 34 10.92 16.51 -2.24
CA GLU A 34 12.31 16.91 -2.54
C GLU A 34 12.51 18.43 -2.52
N LYS A 35 11.55 19.19 -3.07
CA LYS A 35 11.58 20.66 -3.04
C LYS A 35 11.53 21.18 -1.61
N ALA A 36 10.66 20.60 -0.77
CA ALA A 36 10.56 20.97 0.65
C ALA A 36 11.86 20.66 1.42
N PHE A 37 12.49 19.50 1.18
CA PHE A 37 13.77 19.14 1.77
C PHE A 37 14.89 20.10 1.38
N LYS A 38 15.02 20.41 0.08
CA LYS A 38 16.01 21.38 -0.42
C LYS A 38 15.81 22.75 0.23
N ALA A 39 14.55 23.20 0.37
CA ALA A 39 14.23 24.47 1.01
C ALA A 39 14.52 24.49 2.52
N SER A 40 14.31 23.38 3.24
CA SER A 40 14.62 23.26 4.67
C SER A 40 16.12 23.34 4.93
N ARG A 41 16.95 22.66 4.11
CA ARG A 41 18.42 22.74 4.19
C ARG A 41 18.94 24.17 4.07
N LEU A 42 18.36 24.96 3.17
CA LEU A 42 18.73 26.37 2.99
C LEU A 42 18.35 27.26 4.19
N LYS A 43 17.41 26.82 5.05
CA LYS A 43 16.91 27.56 6.23
C LYS A 43 17.52 27.07 7.55
N GLY A 44 18.57 26.24 7.50
CA GLY A 44 19.28 25.76 8.68
C GLY A 44 18.66 24.54 9.35
N ASP A 45 18.18 23.58 8.55
CA ASP A 45 17.74 22.22 8.97
C ASP A 45 16.66 22.18 10.06
N LYS A 46 15.84 23.23 10.18
CA LYS A 46 14.63 23.16 11.01
C LYS A 46 13.51 22.47 10.22
N PRO A 47 12.91 21.38 10.75
CA PRO A 47 11.72 20.79 10.16
C PRO A 47 10.62 21.84 10.09
N THR A 48 10.13 22.12 8.89
CA THR A 48 8.95 22.97 8.69
C THR A 48 7.70 22.11 8.73
N GLU A 49 6.57 22.68 9.13
CA GLU A 49 5.27 21.99 9.05
C GLU A 49 5.00 21.51 7.61
N GLU A 50 5.38 22.30 6.61
CA GLU A 50 5.31 21.93 5.20
C GLU A 50 6.16 20.69 4.87
N LEU A 51 7.41 20.61 5.35
CA LEU A 51 8.25 19.45 5.11
C LEU A 51 7.65 18.19 5.75
N GLY A 52 7.20 18.29 7.00
CA GLY A 52 6.52 17.18 7.69
C GLY A 52 5.28 16.73 6.92
N TYR A 53 4.45 17.68 6.46
CA TYR A 53 3.28 17.34 5.66
C TYR A 53 3.64 16.65 4.34
N ARG A 54 4.61 17.14 3.57
CA ARG A 54 5.03 16.48 2.33
C ARG A 54 5.61 15.10 2.57
N PHE A 55 6.32 14.91 3.68
CA PHE A 55 6.85 13.62 4.08
C PHE A 55 5.70 12.63 4.34
N GLU A 56 4.72 13.04 5.14
CA GLU A 56 3.53 12.24 5.42
C GLU A 56 2.74 11.87 4.15
N MET A 57 2.63 12.76 3.16
CA MET A 57 1.94 12.43 1.91
C MET A 57 2.63 11.33 1.10
N VAL A 58 3.97 11.28 1.11
CA VAL A 58 4.73 10.18 0.47
C VAL A 58 4.56 8.90 1.27
N ARG A 59 4.72 8.96 2.60
CA ARG A 59 4.54 7.83 3.52
C ARG A 59 3.14 7.22 3.38
N LEU A 60 2.11 8.05 3.31
CA LEU A 60 0.73 7.64 3.08
C LEU A 60 0.53 6.99 1.71
N GLY A 61 1.15 7.51 0.65
CA GLY A 61 1.10 6.88 -0.66
C GLY A 61 1.75 5.49 -0.70
N MET A 62 2.86 5.30 0.03
CA MET A 62 3.51 4.00 0.18
C MET A 62 2.63 3.03 0.97
N ALA A 63 2.07 3.47 2.09
CA ALA A 63 1.14 2.69 2.90
C ALA A 63 -0.07 2.20 2.07
N ILE A 64 -0.65 3.09 1.24
CA ILE A 64 -1.73 2.74 0.31
C ILE A 64 -1.30 1.68 -0.70
N ALA A 65 -0.10 1.81 -1.27
CA ALA A 65 0.42 0.83 -2.22
C ALA A 65 0.52 -0.56 -1.58
N PHE A 66 1.11 -0.66 -0.39
CA PHE A 66 1.26 -1.93 0.31
C PHE A 66 -0.08 -2.53 0.75
N VAL A 67 -1.01 -1.73 1.29
CA VAL A 67 -2.33 -2.23 1.68
C VAL A 67 -3.18 -2.61 0.46
N LYS A 68 -3.07 -1.91 -0.68
CA LYS A 68 -3.72 -2.30 -1.94
C LYS A 68 -3.18 -3.64 -2.44
N ALA A 69 -1.86 -3.81 -2.45
CA ALA A 69 -1.21 -5.05 -2.85
C ALA A 69 -1.62 -6.22 -1.94
N PHE A 70 -1.59 -6.01 -0.62
CA PHE A 70 -2.06 -6.97 0.37
C PHE A 70 -3.53 -7.35 0.13
N THR A 71 -4.40 -6.36 -0.04
CA THR A 71 -5.83 -6.57 -0.28
C THR A 71 -6.07 -7.42 -1.52
N ARG A 72 -5.33 -7.14 -2.60
CA ARG A 72 -5.40 -7.91 -3.84
C ARG A 72 -4.99 -9.37 -3.63
N LEU A 73 -3.95 -9.63 -2.84
CA LEU A 73 -3.52 -11.00 -2.54
C LEU A 73 -4.43 -11.72 -1.56
N SER A 74 -5.06 -10.99 -0.63
CA SER A 74 -5.86 -11.59 0.44
C SER A 74 -7.26 -12.00 0.03
N GLY A 75 -7.84 -11.37 -1.00
CA GLY A 75 -9.26 -11.52 -1.32
C GLY A 75 -10.21 -10.98 -0.24
N ASN A 76 -9.68 -10.48 0.87
CA ASN A 76 -10.44 -10.19 2.08
C ASN A 76 -11.14 -8.83 1.99
N GLU A 77 -12.47 -8.82 2.04
CA GLU A 77 -13.23 -7.58 1.98
C GLU A 77 -12.92 -6.63 3.14
N LYS A 78 -12.52 -7.14 4.31
CA LYS A 78 -12.21 -6.31 5.48
C LYS A 78 -10.90 -5.54 5.34
N SER A 79 -9.93 -6.04 4.56
CA SER A 79 -8.69 -5.29 4.32
C SER A 79 -8.93 -4.05 3.44
N ARG A 80 -10.04 -4.02 2.68
CA ARG A 80 -10.46 -2.83 1.92
C ARG A 80 -10.81 -1.67 2.83
N GLU A 81 -11.35 -1.92 4.02
CA GLU A 81 -11.66 -0.85 4.97
C GLU A 81 -10.41 -0.06 5.37
N ALA A 82 -9.30 -0.76 5.68
CA ALA A 82 -8.02 -0.11 5.97
C ALA A 82 -7.51 0.72 4.77
N LEU A 83 -7.66 0.19 3.55
CA LEU A 83 -7.31 0.92 2.33
C LEU A 83 -8.15 2.20 2.16
N GLU A 84 -9.46 2.14 2.41
CA GLU A 84 -10.35 3.30 2.34
C GLU A 84 -9.98 4.38 3.36
N VAL A 85 -9.59 3.98 4.58
CA VAL A 85 -9.11 4.92 5.61
C VAL A 85 -7.89 5.68 5.12
N LEU A 86 -6.91 4.98 4.55
CA LEU A 86 -5.69 5.60 4.03
C LEU A 86 -6.01 6.53 2.85
N GLN A 87 -6.91 6.13 1.95
CA GLN A 87 -7.36 6.97 0.83
C GLN A 87 -8.17 8.20 1.30
N GLU A 88 -8.97 8.07 2.36
CA GLU A 88 -9.65 9.21 2.99
C GLU A 88 -8.63 10.21 3.53
N ALA A 89 -7.55 9.73 4.15
CA ALA A 89 -6.49 10.55 4.71
C ALA A 89 -5.73 11.39 3.66
N LEU A 90 -5.72 10.98 2.38
CA LEU A 90 -5.14 11.78 1.29
C LEU A 90 -5.82 13.14 1.10
N LYS A 91 -7.05 13.31 1.58
CA LYS A 91 -7.82 14.56 1.50
C LYS A 91 -7.45 15.56 2.60
N ALA A 92 -6.65 15.14 3.58
CA ALA A 92 -6.20 15.98 4.68
C ALA A 92 -5.35 17.15 4.17
N LYS A 93 -5.31 18.24 4.94
CA LYS A 93 -4.52 19.45 4.61
C LYS A 93 -3.36 19.67 5.57
N SER A 94 -3.15 18.74 6.52
CA SER A 94 -2.09 18.80 7.52
C SER A 94 -1.83 17.42 8.11
N THR A 95 -0.64 17.23 8.70
CA THR A 95 -0.27 15.99 9.40
C THR A 95 -1.25 15.66 10.53
N ARG A 96 -1.67 16.65 11.31
CA ARG A 96 -2.68 16.48 12.38
C ARG A 96 -4.03 15.98 11.87
N GLU A 97 -4.41 16.38 10.66
CA GLU A 97 -5.66 15.93 10.05
C GLU A 97 -5.53 14.50 9.51
N ILE A 98 -4.37 14.13 8.95
CA ILE A 98 -4.03 12.74 8.62
C ILE A 98 -4.17 11.87 9.87
N ASP A 99 -3.45 12.21 10.95
CA ASP A 99 -3.48 11.45 12.21
C ASP A 99 -4.91 11.28 12.74
N LYS A 100 -5.70 12.35 12.69
CA LYS A 100 -7.10 12.33 13.14
C LYS A 100 -7.97 11.41 12.29
N ILE A 101 -7.74 11.32 10.99
CA ILE A 101 -8.50 10.42 10.10
C ILE A 101 -8.12 8.97 10.41
N ILE A 102 -6.82 8.67 10.49
CA ILE A 102 -6.32 7.31 10.79
C ILE A 102 -6.82 6.82 12.15
N GLN A 103 -6.66 7.63 13.20
CA GLN A 103 -7.04 7.25 14.57
C GLN A 103 -8.52 6.92 14.74
N LYS A 104 -9.41 7.55 13.96
CA LYS A 104 -10.86 7.30 14.05
C LYS A 104 -11.26 5.90 13.62
N LYS A 105 -10.46 5.26 12.78
CA LYS A 105 -10.74 3.95 12.18
C LYS A 105 -9.53 3.02 12.33
N ILE A 106 -8.82 3.15 13.46
CA ILE A 106 -7.60 2.37 13.72
C ILE A 106 -7.89 0.87 13.80
N GLU A 107 -9.07 0.49 14.30
CA GLU A 107 -9.51 -0.90 14.41
C GLU A 107 -9.60 -1.61 13.04
N SER A 108 -9.86 -0.87 11.95
CA SER A 108 -9.87 -1.46 10.60
C SER A 108 -8.52 -2.03 10.18
N PHE A 109 -7.41 -1.57 10.78
CA PHE A 109 -6.07 -2.09 10.49
C PHE A 109 -5.79 -3.43 11.18
N ASP A 110 -6.51 -3.78 12.25
CA ASP A 110 -6.36 -5.07 12.92
C ASP A 110 -6.75 -6.24 11.97
N HIS A 111 -7.65 -5.97 11.01
CA HIS A 111 -8.06 -6.93 10.00
C HIS A 111 -6.93 -7.36 9.05
N LEU A 112 -5.89 -6.54 8.89
CA LEU A 112 -4.72 -6.90 8.08
C LEU A 112 -3.97 -8.10 8.65
N TYR A 113 -4.08 -8.39 9.96
CA TYR A 113 -3.31 -9.43 10.64
C TYR A 113 -4.04 -10.78 10.77
N HIS A 114 -5.31 -10.87 10.37
CA HIS A 114 -6.14 -12.04 10.69
C HIS A 114 -5.77 -13.31 9.88
N GLU A 115 -5.18 -13.18 8.69
CA GLU A 115 -4.98 -14.31 7.76
C GLU A 115 -3.58 -14.33 7.12
N ILE A 116 -2.61 -13.65 7.75
CA ILE A 116 -1.28 -13.44 7.16
C ILE A 116 -0.43 -14.71 7.07
N PHE A 117 -0.57 -15.63 8.04
CA PHE A 117 0.30 -16.79 8.19
C PHE A 117 0.10 -17.89 7.13
N VAL A 118 -0.85 -17.72 6.23
CA VAL A 118 -1.15 -18.69 5.17
C VAL A 118 -0.35 -18.40 3.90
N ASN A 119 0.21 -17.19 3.76
CA ASN A 119 0.91 -16.76 2.55
C ASN A 119 2.10 -15.85 2.88
N GLU A 120 3.32 -16.31 2.56
CA GLU A 120 4.57 -15.60 2.82
C GLU A 120 4.65 -14.22 2.14
N GLN A 121 4.09 -14.08 0.94
CA GLN A 121 4.08 -12.79 0.22
C GLN A 121 3.18 -11.76 0.92
N ARG A 122 2.07 -12.20 1.52
CA ARG A 122 1.19 -11.33 2.33
C ARG A 122 1.91 -10.83 3.58
N GLU A 123 2.67 -11.71 4.24
CA GLU A 123 3.49 -11.34 5.41
C GLU A 123 4.58 -10.32 5.04
N GLN A 124 5.33 -10.55 3.96
CA GLN A 124 6.37 -9.63 3.48
C GLN A 124 5.81 -8.23 3.15
N ILE A 125 4.67 -8.16 2.46
CA ILE A 125 4.01 -6.89 2.13
C ILE A 125 3.53 -6.18 3.40
N LEU A 126 3.01 -6.91 4.38
CA LEU A 126 2.56 -6.31 5.62
C LEU A 126 3.73 -5.79 6.46
N ALA A 127 4.86 -6.51 6.47
CA ALA A 127 6.09 -6.03 7.10
C ALA A 127 6.58 -4.71 6.47
N LEU A 128 6.54 -4.58 5.15
CA LEU A 128 6.85 -3.32 4.46
C LEU A 128 5.89 -2.18 4.83
N PHE A 129 4.60 -2.49 5.01
CA PHE A 129 3.63 -1.54 5.51
C PHE A 129 3.98 -1.08 6.94
N GLU A 130 4.29 -1.99 7.86
CA GLU A 130 4.72 -1.64 9.23
C GLU A 130 5.97 -0.77 9.25
N GLN A 131 7.01 -1.17 8.50
CA GLN A 131 8.24 -0.40 8.38
C GLN A 131 7.99 1.00 7.79
N THR A 132 7.02 1.12 6.88
CA THR A 132 6.60 2.42 6.34
C THR A 132 5.96 3.31 7.40
N LEU A 133 5.20 2.76 8.35
CA LEU A 133 4.63 3.53 9.47
C LEU A 133 5.71 4.02 10.43
N ASP A 134 6.76 3.22 10.62
CA ASP A 134 7.87 3.53 11.53
C ASP A 134 8.94 4.44 10.90
N ALA A 135 8.99 4.53 9.56
CA ALA A 135 9.94 5.37 8.85
C ALA A 135 9.83 6.84 9.27
N GLY A 136 10.95 7.41 9.71
CA GLY A 136 11.07 8.78 10.21
C GLY A 136 11.93 9.68 9.33
N THR A 137 12.59 9.12 8.32
CA THR A 137 13.50 9.83 7.43
C THR A 137 13.21 9.56 5.96
N LYS A 138 13.65 10.47 5.09
CA LYS A 138 13.48 10.31 3.64
C LYS A 138 14.29 9.11 3.14
N GLU A 139 15.47 8.91 3.70
CA GLU A 139 16.37 7.83 3.34
C GLU A 139 15.74 6.46 3.64
N GLU A 140 15.06 6.30 4.77
CA GLU A 140 14.28 5.09 5.06
C GLU A 140 13.14 4.88 4.06
N LEU A 141 12.36 5.92 3.73
CA LEU A 141 11.31 5.81 2.71
C LEU A 141 11.87 5.44 1.33
N ASP A 142 13.03 6.01 0.99
CA ASP A 142 13.74 5.74 -0.27
C ASP A 142 14.13 4.25 -0.37
N GLU A 143 14.65 3.67 0.71
CA GLU A 143 15.01 2.25 0.78
C GLU A 143 13.77 1.35 0.69
N LEU A 144 12.72 1.67 1.46
CA LEU A 144 11.46 0.94 1.46
C LEU A 144 10.74 0.97 0.10
N ILE A 145 10.87 2.05 -0.68
CA ILE A 145 10.34 2.09 -2.05
C ILE A 145 11.04 1.06 -2.94
N LEU A 146 12.35 0.88 -2.81
CA LEU A 146 13.09 -0.10 -3.61
C LEU A 146 12.74 -1.52 -3.19
N GLU A 147 12.76 -1.78 -1.88
CA GLU A 147 12.42 -3.09 -1.34
C GLU A 147 10.99 -3.48 -1.71
N GLY A 148 10.05 -2.53 -1.58
CA GLY A 148 8.68 -2.73 -2.01
C GLY A 148 8.54 -3.03 -3.50
N LEU A 149 9.29 -2.32 -4.36
CA LEU A 149 9.29 -2.63 -5.79
C LEU A 149 9.82 -4.03 -6.09
N GLU A 150 10.88 -4.46 -5.40
CA GLU A 150 11.45 -5.79 -5.56
C GLU A 150 10.46 -6.87 -5.12
N VAL A 151 9.82 -6.71 -3.96
CA VAL A 151 8.80 -7.63 -3.46
C VAL A 151 7.63 -7.70 -4.45
N LEU A 152 7.03 -6.57 -4.84
CA LEU A 152 5.86 -6.55 -5.74
C LEU A 152 6.14 -7.12 -7.13
N GLN A 153 7.39 -7.12 -7.60
CA GLN A 153 7.79 -7.76 -8.85
C GLN A 153 7.89 -9.29 -8.76
N GLN A 154 8.10 -9.82 -7.56
CA GLN A 154 8.19 -11.26 -7.30
C GLN A 154 6.83 -11.88 -6.96
N VAL A 155 5.83 -11.06 -6.66
CA VAL A 155 4.47 -11.52 -6.36
C VAL A 155 3.87 -12.24 -7.57
N ASP A 156 3.36 -13.44 -7.34
CA ASP A 156 2.59 -14.18 -8.33
C ASP A 156 1.12 -13.78 -8.23
N TRP A 157 0.77 -12.76 -9.00
CA TRP A 157 -0.58 -12.21 -9.02
C TRP A 157 -1.62 -13.11 -9.69
N GLU A 158 -1.20 -14.13 -10.44
CA GLU A 158 -2.10 -15.05 -11.15
C GLU A 158 -2.47 -16.23 -10.25
N ALA A 159 -1.51 -16.79 -9.49
CA ALA A 159 -1.77 -17.84 -8.51
C ALA A 159 -2.72 -17.38 -7.40
N ALA A 160 -2.56 -16.13 -6.92
CA ALA A 160 -3.43 -15.55 -5.90
C ALA A 160 -4.91 -15.42 -6.33
N ALA A 161 -5.20 -15.44 -7.64
CA ALA A 161 -6.56 -15.40 -8.16
C ALA A 161 -7.16 -16.81 -8.36
N GLN A 162 -6.34 -17.87 -8.37
CA GLN A 162 -6.80 -19.25 -8.60
C GLN A 162 -7.20 -19.98 -7.31
N ASP A 163 -6.66 -19.59 -6.16
CA ASP A 163 -7.00 -20.17 -4.85
C ASP A 163 -8.48 -19.91 -4.43
N GLU A 164 -9.22 -19.05 -5.15
CA GLU A 164 -10.65 -18.79 -4.90
C GLU A 164 -11.60 -19.70 -5.72
N ASP A 165 -11.13 -20.40 -6.75
CA ASP A 165 -11.98 -21.14 -7.72
C ASP A 165 -11.95 -22.69 -7.56
N ASP A 166 -11.11 -23.24 -6.67
CA ASP A 166 -10.90 -24.71 -6.57
C ASP A 166 -11.94 -25.45 -5.69
N ASP A 167 -12.98 -24.75 -5.21
CA ASP A 167 -14.12 -25.35 -4.49
C ASP A 167 -15.29 -25.77 -5.40
N GLU A 168 -15.22 -25.54 -6.72
CA GLU A 168 -16.14 -26.14 -7.69
C GLU A 168 -15.54 -27.41 -8.30
N LEU A 169 -15.35 -28.44 -7.48
CA LEU A 169 -15.38 -29.81 -8.02
C LEU A 169 -16.76 -29.99 -8.68
N PRO A 170 -16.87 -30.21 -10.01
CA PRO A 170 -18.14 -30.58 -10.58
C PRO A 170 -18.58 -31.86 -9.88
N HIS A 171 -19.70 -31.79 -9.16
CA HIS A 171 -20.38 -32.95 -8.63
C HIS A 171 -20.50 -33.96 -9.77
N LEU A 172 -19.65 -34.99 -9.77
CA LEU A 172 -19.76 -36.11 -10.68
C LEU A 172 -21.07 -36.79 -10.30
N ASP A 173 -22.13 -36.47 -11.03
CA ASP A 173 -23.44 -37.07 -10.86
C ASP A 173 -23.27 -38.59 -10.82
N GLU A 174 -23.65 -39.19 -9.68
CA GLU A 174 -23.63 -40.64 -9.45
C GLU A 174 -24.44 -41.43 -10.49
N ASP A 175 -25.20 -40.74 -11.34
CA ASP A 175 -25.95 -41.30 -12.45
C ASP A 175 -25.08 -41.76 -13.64
N PHE A 176 -23.83 -41.29 -13.76
CA PHE A 176 -22.93 -41.79 -14.81
C PHE A 176 -22.41 -43.21 -14.52
N LEU A 177 -22.29 -43.60 -13.25
CA LEU A 177 -21.78 -44.92 -12.85
C LEU A 177 -22.83 -46.04 -12.85
N LYS A 178 -24.12 -45.72 -13.02
CA LYS A 178 -25.20 -46.72 -13.06
C LYS A 178 -25.50 -47.27 -14.46
N ASN A 179 -24.86 -46.75 -15.50
CA ASN A 179 -25.08 -47.16 -16.90
C ASN A 179 -23.86 -47.85 -17.55
N LEU A 180 -22.93 -48.40 -16.75
CA LEU A 180 -21.81 -49.23 -17.21
C LEU A 180 -22.01 -50.71 -16.82
#